data_AF-A0A244CMN9-F1
#
_entry.id   AF-A0A244CMN9-F1
#
_cell.length_a   1.000
_cell.length_b   1.000
_cell.length_c   1.000
_cell.angle_alpha   90.00
_cell.angle_beta   90.00
_cell.angle_gamma   90.00
#
_symmetry.space_group_name_H-M   'P 1'
#
loop_
_entity.id
_entity.type
_entity.pdbx_description
1 polymer ?
#
loop_
_entity_poly.entity_id
_entity_poly.type
_entity_poly.pdbx_seq_one_letter_code
_entity_poly.pdbx_strand_id
1 'polypeptide(L)'
;MRFITSLLTCLLLSGCSDSPTDTYQTYQSRLQNVHEFKLAPLQPLKPIHVKSQWQSKQTVTFSLLELGKINHCKLSQFIAHHNSQLGKVAPQSEQVKYQINFIQQAPECIKQLDKNRIQTELIAIVKQKRVDLYGQFKHMLLAEPEARSLFKLGDSLDMNESAGLNDTLEALTILASLDQQIKDLAFNSITPDSITEALAKLNRTQFTSQLITSMQQQVHLNQQLTASLDKIDLETLCPIGKNHQQATIFANVFSQFYLKQLQGYQAQLTKQFRQLEPYLTRLWRNEHNQLISPALVRLIGSETEPNLEQRLSTSAKQHVQWWQTFFKQCNISPK
;
A
#
# COMPACT_ATOMS: atom_id res chain seq x y z
N MET A 1 33.70 53.63 24.04
CA MET A 1 32.25 53.83 23.84
C MET A 1 32.02 53.99 22.35
N ARG A 2 31.27 53.18 21.59
CA ARG A 2 30.25 52.16 21.87
C ARG A 2 30.27 51.18 20.69
N PHE A 3 30.23 49.88 20.98
CA PHE A 3 29.97 48.83 20.00
C PHE A 3 28.50 48.92 19.56
N ILE A 4 28.25 49.00 18.24
CA ILE A 4 26.92 48.81 17.66
C ILE A 4 26.95 47.47 16.93
N THR A 5 26.63 46.42 17.66
CA THR A 5 26.28 45.11 17.12
C THR A 5 24.85 45.17 16.60
N SER A 6 24.68 45.33 15.29
CA SER A 6 23.39 45.18 14.63
C SER A 6 23.12 43.69 14.41
N LEU A 7 22.33 43.10 15.30
CA LEU A 7 21.89 41.71 15.23
C LEU A 7 20.76 41.62 14.19
N LEU A 8 21.09 41.14 13.00
CA LEU A 8 20.14 40.92 11.92
C LEU A 8 19.36 39.62 12.19
N THR A 9 18.22 39.75 12.84
CA THR A 9 17.29 38.65 13.13
C THR A 9 16.59 38.20 11.85
N CYS A 10 17.15 37.22 11.15
CA CYS A 10 16.44 36.48 10.10
C CYS A 10 15.36 35.59 10.74
N LEU A 11 14.15 36.13 10.87
CA LEU A 11 12.94 35.34 11.06
C LEU A 11 12.69 34.53 9.78
N LEU A 12 13.11 33.27 9.80
CA LEU A 12 12.69 32.26 8.84
C LEU A 12 11.20 31.99 9.07
N LEU A 13 10.33 32.69 8.33
CA LEU A 13 8.95 32.26 8.12
C LEU A 13 9.00 30.98 7.29
N SER A 14 9.18 29.84 7.94
CA SER A 14 8.82 28.55 7.36
C SER A 14 7.30 28.53 7.25
N GLY A 15 6.78 28.84 6.07
CA GLY A 15 5.40 28.52 5.74
C GLY A 15 5.27 27.00 5.67
N CYS A 16 4.91 26.36 6.79
CA CYS A 16 4.34 25.02 6.74
C CYS A 16 3.07 25.15 5.90
N SER A 17 3.06 24.53 4.72
CA SER A 17 1.80 24.30 4.02
C SER A 17 0.93 23.41 4.90
N ASP A 18 -0.33 23.81 5.11
CA ASP A 18 -1.30 23.02 5.86
C ASP A 18 -1.41 21.62 5.27
N SER A 19 -1.48 20.59 6.12
CA SER A 19 -1.68 19.24 5.62
C SER A 19 -3.04 19.12 4.92
N PRO A 20 -3.25 18.14 4.03
CA PRO A 20 -4.55 17.95 3.40
C PRO A 20 -5.69 17.66 4.40
N THR A 21 -5.37 17.05 5.55
CA THR A 21 -6.33 16.85 6.63
C THR A 21 -6.69 18.17 7.31
N ASP A 22 -5.71 19.04 7.56
CA ASP A 22 -5.95 20.37 8.16
C ASP A 22 -6.78 21.27 7.23
N THR A 23 -6.52 21.19 5.92
CA THR A 23 -7.35 21.86 4.90
C THR A 23 -8.80 21.38 4.97
N TYR A 24 -9.02 20.07 5.15
CA TYR A 24 -10.36 19.49 5.30
C TYR A 24 -11.03 19.91 6.61
N GLN A 25 -10.30 19.91 7.73
CA GLN A 25 -10.84 20.35 9.02
C GLN A 25 -11.18 21.84 9.02
N THR A 26 -10.38 22.66 8.31
CA THR A 26 -10.69 24.07 8.08
C THR A 26 -11.97 24.21 7.26
N TYR A 27 -12.13 23.41 6.21
CA TYR A 27 -13.37 23.35 5.43
C TYR A 27 -14.59 23.04 6.32
N GLN A 28 -14.52 21.99 7.15
CA GLN A 28 -15.58 21.64 8.10
C GLN A 28 -15.90 22.78 9.07
N SER A 29 -14.87 23.37 9.68
CA SER A 29 -15.01 24.47 10.65
C SER A 29 -15.64 25.71 10.01
N ARG A 30 -15.26 26.03 8.77
CA ARG A 30 -15.83 27.17 8.03
C ARG A 30 -17.30 26.96 7.72
N LEU A 31 -17.73 25.73 7.41
CA LEU A 31 -19.15 25.42 7.25
C LEU A 31 -19.91 25.57 8.57
N GLN A 32 -19.36 25.05 9.68
CA GLN A 32 -19.99 25.16 11.00
C GLN A 32 -20.15 26.61 11.48
N ASN A 33 -19.20 27.48 11.13
CA ASN A 33 -19.29 28.92 11.44
C ASN A 33 -20.41 29.63 10.66
N VAL A 34 -20.80 29.09 9.50
CA VAL A 34 -21.90 29.64 8.70
C VAL A 34 -23.24 29.08 9.17
N HIS A 35 -23.30 27.81 9.51
CA HIS A 35 -24.49 27.15 10.03
C HIS A 35 -24.10 26.08 11.05
N GLU A 36 -24.68 26.15 12.25
CA GLU A 36 -24.33 25.24 13.32
C GLU A 36 -24.84 23.82 13.04
N PHE A 37 -23.93 22.86 12.98
CA PHE A 37 -24.26 21.43 12.97
C PHE A 37 -23.22 20.65 13.77
N LYS A 38 -23.62 19.48 14.26
CA LYS A 38 -22.74 18.59 15.02
C LYS A 38 -22.06 17.60 14.09
N LEU A 39 -20.73 17.60 14.08
CA LEU A 39 -19.95 16.55 13.44
C LEU A 39 -20.08 15.25 14.23
N ALA A 40 -20.33 14.14 13.52
CA ALA A 40 -20.20 12.82 14.13
C ALA A 40 -18.74 12.57 14.56
N PRO A 41 -18.46 11.81 15.63
CA PRO A 41 -17.07 11.50 16.01
C PRO A 41 -16.32 10.76 14.90
N LEU A 42 -15.11 11.21 14.56
CA LEU A 42 -14.26 10.52 13.58
C LEU A 42 -13.72 9.24 14.21
N GLN A 43 -13.96 8.10 13.57
CA GLN A 43 -13.34 6.84 14.00
C GLN A 43 -11.87 6.82 13.60
N PRO A 44 -10.95 6.46 14.52
CA PRO A 44 -9.53 6.39 14.19
C PRO A 44 -9.28 5.32 13.14
N LEU A 45 -8.29 5.58 12.27
CA LEU A 45 -7.86 4.57 11.30
C LEU A 45 -7.28 3.37 12.05
N LYS A 46 -7.72 2.18 11.64
CA LYS A 46 -7.22 0.92 12.20
C LYS A 46 -6.03 0.45 11.35
N PRO A 47 -4.85 0.19 11.95
CA PRO A 47 -3.73 -0.36 11.23
C PRO A 47 -4.08 -1.73 10.66
N ILE A 48 -3.54 -2.03 9.47
CA ILE A 48 -3.75 -3.31 8.81
C ILE A 48 -2.69 -4.27 9.30
N HIS A 49 -3.13 -5.26 10.09
CA HIS A 49 -2.27 -6.32 10.56
C HIS A 49 -2.37 -7.51 9.62
N VAL A 50 -1.39 -7.66 8.74
CA VAL A 50 -1.26 -8.85 7.92
C VAL A 50 -0.44 -9.89 8.66
N LYS A 51 -0.98 -11.10 8.78
CA LYS A 51 -0.27 -12.29 9.27
C LYS A 51 -0.24 -13.31 8.13
N SER A 52 0.92 -13.92 7.92
CA SER A 52 0.98 -15.10 7.07
C SER A 52 0.60 -16.34 7.86
N GLN A 53 -0.21 -17.21 7.25
CA GLN A 53 -0.54 -18.54 7.75
C GLN A 53 0.24 -19.63 7.01
N TRP A 54 1.19 -19.25 6.15
CA TRP A 54 1.96 -20.22 5.40
C TRP A 54 2.84 -21.05 6.33
N GLN A 55 2.76 -22.36 6.15
CA GLN A 55 3.61 -23.34 6.82
C GLN A 55 4.37 -24.11 5.76
N SER A 56 5.69 -24.19 5.90
CA SER A 56 6.49 -25.11 5.10
C SER A 56 6.05 -26.53 5.40
N LYS A 57 5.67 -27.30 4.37
CA LYS A 57 5.21 -28.67 4.60
C LYS A 57 6.34 -29.59 5.06
N GLN A 58 7.61 -29.33 4.74
CA GLN A 58 8.77 -30.11 5.20
C GLN A 58 10.09 -29.31 5.13
N THR A 59 10.91 -29.38 6.18
CA THR A 59 12.33 -28.98 6.14
C THR A 59 13.17 -30.23 5.87
N VAL A 60 13.41 -30.53 4.59
CA VAL A 60 14.39 -31.59 4.27
C VAL A 60 15.80 -31.03 4.49
N THR A 61 16.47 -31.50 5.54
CA THR A 61 17.85 -31.13 5.86
C THR A 61 18.79 -32.20 5.34
N PHE A 62 19.76 -31.82 4.50
CA PHE A 62 20.87 -32.71 4.14
C PHE A 62 21.76 -32.96 5.36
N SER A 63 22.03 -34.23 5.66
CA SER A 63 23.04 -34.57 6.68
C SER A 63 24.45 -34.19 6.21
N LEU A 64 25.39 -34.04 7.14
CA LEU A 64 26.79 -33.71 6.83
C LEU A 64 27.44 -34.71 5.86
N LEU A 65 27.09 -36.00 6.01
CA LEU A 65 27.57 -37.08 5.13
C LEU A 65 27.00 -36.98 3.71
N GLU A 66 25.74 -36.56 3.57
CA GLU A 66 25.12 -36.36 2.26
C GLU A 66 25.64 -35.08 1.59
N LEU A 67 25.93 -34.03 2.36
CA LEU A 67 26.60 -32.82 1.87
C LEU A 67 27.99 -33.12 1.30
N GLY A 68 28.76 -33.97 1.97
CA GLY A 68 30.08 -34.40 1.49
C GLY A 68 30.02 -35.06 0.11
N LYS A 69 28.91 -35.74 -0.22
CA LYS A 69 28.74 -36.44 -1.51
C LYS A 69 28.35 -35.53 -2.67
N ILE A 70 27.93 -34.29 -2.38
CA ILE A 70 27.58 -33.28 -3.40
C ILE A 70 28.53 -32.06 -3.36
N ASN A 71 29.64 -32.15 -2.63
CA ASN A 71 30.59 -31.05 -2.41
C ASN A 71 31.25 -30.50 -3.69
N HIS A 72 31.29 -31.31 -4.74
CA HIS A 72 31.81 -30.94 -6.06
C HIS A 72 30.83 -30.03 -6.84
N CYS A 73 29.57 -29.94 -6.41
CA CYS A 73 28.56 -29.08 -7.00
C CYS A 73 28.46 -27.71 -6.29
N LYS A 74 28.14 -26.65 -7.05
CA LYS A 74 27.74 -25.33 -6.51
C LYS A 74 26.57 -25.42 -5.53
N LEU A 75 25.67 -26.39 -5.71
CA LEU A 75 24.53 -26.63 -4.82
C LEU A 75 24.96 -26.81 -3.36
N SER A 76 26.11 -27.45 -3.09
CA SER A 76 26.61 -27.67 -1.74
C SER A 76 26.89 -26.36 -0.98
N GLN A 77 27.36 -25.32 -1.67
CA GLN A 77 27.64 -24.01 -1.09
C GLN A 77 26.35 -23.32 -0.63
N PHE A 78 25.29 -23.37 -1.46
CA PHE A 78 23.98 -22.82 -1.10
C PHE A 78 23.37 -23.56 0.11
N ILE A 79 23.46 -24.89 0.15
CA ILE A 79 22.94 -25.67 1.29
C ILE A 79 23.76 -25.37 2.55
N ALA A 80 25.09 -25.29 2.45
CA ALA A 80 25.95 -24.95 3.58
C ALA A 80 25.65 -23.55 4.13
N HIS A 81 25.45 -22.56 3.26
CA HIS A 81 25.06 -21.21 3.66
C HIS A 81 23.71 -21.20 4.38
N HIS A 82 22.70 -21.89 3.85
CA HIS A 82 21.38 -22.00 4.47
C HIS A 82 21.42 -22.72 5.82
N ASN A 83 22.23 -23.76 5.96
CA ASN A 83 22.37 -24.53 7.20
C ASN A 83 23.25 -23.83 8.27
N SER A 84 23.97 -22.76 7.90
CA SER A 84 24.76 -21.97 8.83
C SER A 84 23.88 -21.28 9.88
N GLN A 85 24.49 -20.76 10.95
CA GLN A 85 23.76 -20.00 11.98
C GLN A 85 23.02 -18.79 11.38
N LEU A 86 23.67 -18.07 10.45
CA LEU A 86 23.08 -16.93 9.74
C LEU A 86 21.93 -17.36 8.82
N GLY A 87 22.08 -18.49 8.12
CA GLY A 87 21.05 -19.01 7.22
C GLY A 87 19.76 -19.43 7.94
N LYS A 88 19.88 -19.96 9.17
CA LYS A 88 18.73 -20.37 10.00
C LYS A 88 17.86 -19.20 10.48
N VAL A 89 18.43 -18.01 10.58
CA VAL A 89 17.73 -16.78 11.00
C VAL A 89 17.54 -15.80 9.84
N ALA A 90 17.81 -16.24 8.61
CA ALA A 90 17.71 -15.41 7.43
C ALA A 90 16.27 -14.91 7.23
N PRO A 91 16.08 -13.66 6.77
CA PRO A 91 14.76 -13.13 6.43
C PRO A 91 14.11 -13.95 5.31
N GLN A 92 12.80 -13.82 5.14
CA GLN A 92 12.04 -14.62 4.18
C GLN A 92 12.46 -14.34 2.74
N SER A 93 12.93 -13.13 2.45
CA SER A 93 13.53 -12.76 1.18
C SER A 93 14.74 -13.63 0.82
N GLU A 94 15.67 -13.80 1.76
CA GLU A 94 16.84 -14.67 1.59
C GLU A 94 16.46 -16.16 1.55
N GLN A 95 15.41 -16.57 2.27
CA GLN A 95 14.89 -17.94 2.17
C GLN A 95 14.34 -18.24 0.77
N VAL A 96 13.58 -17.31 0.17
CA VAL A 96 13.08 -17.44 -1.21
C VAL A 96 14.23 -17.44 -2.21
N LYS A 97 15.22 -16.55 -2.05
CA LYS A 97 16.44 -16.54 -2.89
C LYS A 97 17.17 -17.87 -2.84
N TYR A 98 17.31 -18.45 -1.65
CA TYR A 98 17.89 -19.79 -1.48
C TYR A 98 17.09 -20.86 -2.23
N GLN A 99 15.76 -20.87 -2.14
CA GLN A 99 14.95 -21.85 -2.87
C GLN A 99 15.14 -21.74 -4.39
N ILE A 100 15.13 -20.52 -4.93
CA ILE A 100 15.32 -20.29 -6.36
C ILE A 100 16.69 -20.82 -6.78
N ASN A 101 17.75 -20.43 -6.07
CA ASN A 101 19.11 -20.91 -6.33
C ASN A 101 19.19 -22.44 -6.24
N PHE A 102 18.57 -23.06 -5.23
CA PHE A 102 18.52 -24.52 -5.11
C PHE A 102 17.88 -25.15 -6.35
N ILE A 103 16.71 -24.65 -6.77
CA ILE A 103 15.96 -25.17 -7.92
C ILE A 103 16.76 -25.03 -9.22
N GLN A 104 17.49 -23.92 -9.39
CA GLN A 104 18.31 -23.63 -10.57
C GLN A 104 19.59 -24.48 -10.63
N GLN A 105 20.26 -24.68 -9.49
CA GLN A 105 21.58 -25.34 -9.45
C GLN A 105 21.49 -26.86 -9.31
N ALA A 106 20.40 -27.39 -8.76
CA ALA A 106 20.26 -28.82 -8.53
C ALA A 106 20.29 -29.70 -9.80
N PRO A 107 19.70 -29.32 -10.95
CA PRO A 107 19.74 -30.15 -12.16
C PRO A 107 21.15 -30.49 -12.64
N GLU A 108 22.07 -29.51 -12.64
CA GLU A 108 23.46 -29.76 -13.03
C GLU A 108 24.19 -30.63 -12.00
N CYS A 109 23.89 -30.48 -10.72
CA CYS A 109 24.44 -31.37 -9.70
C CYS A 109 23.94 -32.80 -9.85
N ILE A 110 22.63 -33.00 -10.09
CA ILE A 110 22.02 -34.33 -10.28
C ILE A 110 22.69 -35.11 -11.43
N LYS A 111 23.07 -34.42 -12.52
CA LYS A 111 23.78 -35.02 -13.67
C LYS A 111 25.17 -35.54 -13.32
N GLN A 112 25.83 -34.95 -12.33
CA GLN A 112 27.19 -35.32 -11.89
C GLN A 112 27.18 -36.45 -10.86
N LEU A 113 26.01 -36.84 -10.34
CA LEU A 113 25.87 -37.91 -9.37
C LEU A 113 25.63 -39.27 -10.03
N ASP A 114 26.23 -40.31 -9.46
CA ASP A 114 25.88 -41.70 -9.76
C ASP A 114 24.40 -41.97 -9.45
N LYS A 115 23.81 -42.94 -10.16
CA LYS A 115 22.44 -43.42 -9.91
C LYS A 115 22.36 -44.12 -8.56
N ASN A 116 22.18 -43.35 -7.50
CA ASN A 116 22.14 -43.81 -6.12
C ASN A 116 21.00 -43.12 -5.35
N ARG A 117 20.83 -43.52 -4.08
CA ARG A 117 19.79 -42.98 -3.16
C ARG A 117 19.79 -41.44 -3.14
N ILE A 118 20.95 -40.81 -3.15
CA ILE A 118 21.09 -39.35 -3.02
C ILE A 118 20.61 -38.64 -4.26
N GLN A 119 20.88 -39.19 -5.45
CA GLN A 119 20.34 -38.65 -6.68
C GLN A 119 18.79 -38.69 -6.64
N THR A 120 18.20 -39.80 -6.21
CA THR A 120 16.74 -39.95 -6.08
C THR A 120 16.15 -38.97 -5.08
N GLU A 121 16.78 -38.82 -3.90
CA GLU A 121 16.35 -37.88 -2.87
C GLU A 121 16.46 -36.43 -3.33
N LEU A 122 17.55 -36.06 -3.99
CA LEU A 122 17.73 -34.70 -4.50
C LEU A 122 16.67 -34.37 -5.57
N ILE A 123 16.33 -35.31 -6.46
CA ILE A 123 15.22 -35.14 -7.42
C ILE A 123 13.90 -34.89 -6.69
N ALA A 124 13.59 -35.68 -5.65
CA ALA A 124 12.37 -35.52 -4.87
C ALA A 124 12.32 -34.16 -4.14
N ILE A 125 13.44 -33.73 -3.55
CA ILE A 125 13.57 -32.43 -2.88
C ILE A 125 13.36 -31.28 -3.88
N VAL A 126 13.97 -31.34 -5.06
CA VAL A 126 13.78 -30.31 -6.10
C VAL A 126 12.30 -30.23 -6.48
N LYS A 127 11.63 -31.36 -6.68
CA LYS A 127 10.19 -31.40 -7.00
C LYS A 127 9.38 -30.71 -5.91
N GLN A 128 9.63 -31.04 -4.65
CA GLN A 128 8.91 -30.43 -3.52
C GLN A 128 9.17 -28.92 -3.43
N LYS A 129 10.42 -28.48 -3.55
CA LYS A 129 10.78 -27.05 -3.52
C LYS A 129 10.10 -26.25 -4.62
N ARG A 130 9.98 -26.80 -5.82
CA ARG A 130 9.24 -26.16 -6.94
C ARG A 130 7.76 -25.95 -6.60
N VAL A 131 7.12 -26.93 -5.96
CA VAL A 131 5.72 -26.83 -5.52
C VAL A 131 5.57 -25.79 -4.41
N ASP A 132 6.50 -25.75 -3.46
CA ASP A 132 6.40 -24.85 -2.30
C ASP A 132 6.81 -23.39 -2.59
N LEU A 133 7.58 -23.15 -3.67
CA LEU A 133 8.16 -21.82 -3.94
C LEU A 133 7.10 -20.72 -4.03
N TYR A 134 5.97 -21.00 -4.68
CA TYR A 134 4.91 -20.01 -4.81
C TYR A 134 4.32 -19.58 -3.45
N GLY A 135 4.03 -20.56 -2.58
CA GLY A 135 3.59 -20.28 -1.22
C GLY A 135 4.63 -19.51 -0.40
N GLN A 136 5.92 -19.86 -0.55
CA GLN A 136 7.02 -19.15 0.10
C GLN A 136 7.17 -17.71 -0.38
N PHE A 137 7.02 -17.46 -1.68
CA PHE A 137 7.04 -16.12 -2.23
C PHE A 137 5.88 -15.27 -1.68
N LYS A 138 4.66 -15.83 -1.61
CA LYS A 138 3.52 -15.14 -0.98
C LYS A 138 3.73 -14.91 0.52
N HIS A 139 4.35 -15.85 1.21
CA HIS A 139 4.73 -15.69 2.62
C HIS A 139 5.72 -14.53 2.81
N MET A 140 6.75 -14.46 1.97
CA MET A 140 7.73 -13.37 1.96
C MET A 140 7.05 -11.99 1.84
N LEU A 141 6.11 -11.82 0.91
CA LEU A 141 5.35 -10.56 0.76
C LEU A 141 4.59 -10.15 2.02
N LEU A 142 4.23 -11.09 2.89
CA LEU A 142 3.53 -10.83 4.15
C LEU A 142 4.46 -10.70 5.37
N ALA A 143 5.70 -11.16 5.25
CA ALA A 143 6.65 -11.25 6.35
C ALA A 143 7.72 -10.16 6.31
N GLU A 144 8.20 -9.80 5.10
CA GLU A 144 9.25 -8.82 4.91
C GLU A 144 8.80 -7.41 5.37
N PRO A 145 9.61 -6.70 6.19
CA PRO A 145 9.27 -5.36 6.67
C PRO A 145 8.94 -4.34 5.57
N GLU A 146 9.66 -4.40 4.45
CA GLU A 146 9.55 -3.49 3.30
C GLU A 146 8.26 -3.73 2.51
N ALA A 147 7.86 -4.99 2.34
CA ALA A 147 6.58 -5.31 1.70
C ALA A 147 5.40 -4.97 2.63
N ARG A 148 5.56 -5.21 3.95
CA ARG A 148 4.55 -4.87 4.95
C ARG A 148 4.38 -3.36 5.14
N SER A 149 5.43 -2.57 4.94
CA SER A 149 5.37 -1.12 5.12
C SER A 149 4.37 -0.46 4.18
N LEU A 150 4.14 -1.04 2.99
CA LEU A 150 3.14 -0.58 2.01
C LEU A 150 1.75 -0.36 2.61
N PHE A 151 1.36 -1.16 3.61
CA PHE A 151 0.02 -1.13 4.21
C PHE A 151 0.00 -0.63 5.65
N LYS A 152 1.13 -0.14 6.16
CA LYS A 152 1.16 0.54 7.46
C LYS A 152 0.47 1.89 7.36
N LEU A 153 -0.08 2.35 8.48
CA LEU A 153 -0.46 3.75 8.58
C LEU A 153 0.82 4.58 8.68
N GLY A 154 0.90 5.65 7.89
CA GLY A 154 1.97 6.62 7.89
C GLY A 154 1.42 8.04 7.99
N ASP A 155 2.24 9.03 7.67
CA ASP A 155 1.78 10.40 7.54
C ASP A 155 0.90 10.58 6.28
N SER A 156 0.18 11.70 6.20
CA SER A 156 -0.56 12.04 4.98
C SER A 156 0.41 12.41 3.85
N LEU A 157 0.02 12.10 2.62
CA LEU A 157 0.73 12.49 1.42
C LEU A 157 0.38 13.94 1.12
N ASP A 158 1.38 14.80 0.93
CA ASP A 158 1.14 16.22 0.70
C ASP A 158 0.42 16.49 -0.64
N MET A 159 -0.18 17.69 -0.75
CA MET A 159 -0.80 18.16 -1.99
C MET A 159 0.23 18.17 -3.12
N ASN A 160 -0.09 17.56 -4.27
CA ASN A 160 0.80 17.45 -5.44
C ASN A 160 2.05 16.58 -5.25
N GLU A 161 2.19 15.86 -4.14
CA GLU A 161 3.34 14.96 -3.93
C GLU A 161 3.22 13.68 -4.79
N SER A 162 4.34 13.28 -5.40
CA SER A 162 4.46 12.07 -6.22
C SER A 162 5.83 11.38 -6.10
N ALA A 163 6.74 11.92 -5.28
CA ALA A 163 8.02 11.34 -4.98
C ALA A 163 7.85 9.93 -4.42
N GLY A 164 8.64 9.00 -4.95
CA GLY A 164 8.55 7.58 -4.58
C GLY A 164 7.47 6.78 -5.31
N LEU A 165 6.60 7.39 -6.12
CA LEU A 165 5.67 6.64 -6.98
C LEU A 165 6.42 5.75 -7.98
N ASN A 166 7.44 6.30 -8.67
CA ASN A 166 8.21 5.56 -9.66
C ASN A 166 9.02 4.42 -9.02
N ASP A 167 9.72 4.68 -7.90
CA ASP A 167 10.45 3.65 -7.16
C ASP A 167 9.51 2.52 -6.71
N THR A 168 8.30 2.87 -6.25
CA THR A 168 7.27 1.90 -5.89
C THR A 168 6.83 1.09 -7.11
N LEU A 169 6.53 1.74 -8.24
CA LEU A 169 6.10 1.06 -9.46
C LEU A 169 7.16 0.10 -9.99
N GLU A 170 8.43 0.50 -10.00
CA GLU A 170 9.54 -0.36 -10.40
C GLU A 170 9.67 -1.58 -9.50
N ALA A 171 9.62 -1.38 -8.17
CA ALA A 171 9.67 -2.48 -7.21
C ALA A 171 8.51 -3.46 -7.38
N LEU A 172 7.28 -2.95 -7.50
CA LEU A 172 6.09 -3.78 -7.69
C LEU A 172 6.11 -4.49 -9.05
N THR A 173 6.70 -3.89 -10.08
CA THR A 173 6.88 -4.52 -11.40
C THR A 173 7.85 -5.69 -11.32
N ILE A 174 8.99 -5.53 -10.62
CA ILE A 174 9.96 -6.60 -10.39
C ILE A 174 9.29 -7.75 -9.64
N LEU A 175 8.61 -7.47 -8.52
CA LEU A 175 7.91 -8.49 -7.73
C LEU A 175 6.80 -9.18 -8.54
N ALA A 176 6.06 -8.45 -9.37
CA ALA A 176 5.01 -9.02 -10.21
C ALA A 176 5.58 -9.91 -11.32
N SER A 177 6.74 -9.57 -11.86
CA SER A 177 7.48 -10.41 -12.80
C SER A 177 7.92 -11.72 -12.15
N LEU A 178 8.48 -11.64 -10.93
CA LEU A 178 8.84 -12.81 -10.12
C LEU A 178 7.63 -13.71 -9.86
N ASP A 179 6.49 -13.12 -9.46
CA ASP A 179 5.24 -13.85 -9.26
C ASP A 179 4.81 -14.62 -10.53
N GLN A 180 4.93 -14.00 -11.71
CA GLN A 180 4.60 -14.63 -13.00
C GLN A 180 5.57 -15.77 -13.32
N GLN A 181 6.87 -15.53 -13.22
CA GLN A 181 7.89 -16.53 -13.52
C GLN A 181 7.79 -17.76 -12.62
N ILE A 182 7.44 -17.58 -11.34
CA ILE A 182 7.20 -18.68 -10.40
C ILE A 182 5.95 -19.48 -10.81
N LYS A 183 4.84 -18.81 -11.16
CA LYS A 183 3.61 -19.46 -11.63
C LYS A 183 3.82 -20.26 -12.92
N ASP A 184 4.58 -19.71 -13.85
CA ASP A 184 4.89 -20.33 -15.14
C ASP A 184 5.95 -21.45 -15.02
N LEU A 185 6.43 -21.73 -13.80
CA LEU A 185 7.51 -22.68 -13.52
C LEU A 185 8.81 -22.34 -14.28
N ALA A 186 8.97 -21.07 -14.68
CA ALA A 186 10.11 -20.56 -15.42
C ALA A 186 11.30 -20.25 -14.49
N PHE A 187 11.63 -21.16 -13.58
CA PHE A 187 12.57 -20.90 -12.48
C PHE A 187 13.96 -20.47 -12.96
N ASN A 188 14.40 -20.90 -14.14
CA ASN A 188 15.71 -20.56 -14.69
C ASN A 188 15.81 -19.12 -15.23
N SER A 189 14.69 -18.44 -15.48
CA SER A 189 14.68 -17.02 -15.89
C SER A 189 14.65 -16.05 -14.70
N ILE A 190 14.43 -16.57 -13.48
CA ILE A 190 14.40 -15.77 -12.27
C ILE A 190 15.81 -15.34 -11.90
N THR A 191 16.02 -14.04 -11.68
CA THR A 191 17.25 -13.52 -11.06
C THR A 191 17.01 -13.35 -9.56
N PRO A 192 17.58 -14.19 -8.67
CA PRO A 192 17.27 -14.14 -7.24
C PRO A 192 17.51 -12.76 -6.60
N ASP A 193 18.58 -12.07 -6.97
CA ASP A 193 18.95 -10.78 -6.38
C ASP A 193 17.99 -9.63 -6.75
N SER A 194 17.12 -9.81 -7.75
CA SER A 194 16.05 -8.85 -8.05
C SER A 194 15.05 -8.69 -6.89
N ILE A 195 14.93 -9.71 -6.00
CA ILE A 195 14.16 -9.59 -4.76
C ILE A 195 14.76 -8.48 -3.89
N THR A 196 16.08 -8.50 -3.69
CA THR A 196 16.80 -7.49 -2.90
C THR A 196 16.64 -6.11 -3.52
N GLU A 197 16.74 -6.01 -4.85
CA GLU A 197 16.55 -4.74 -5.57
C GLU A 197 15.16 -4.15 -5.33
N ALA A 198 14.11 -4.97 -5.49
CA ALA A 198 12.74 -4.53 -5.27
C ALA A 198 12.50 -4.09 -3.82
N LEU A 199 12.95 -4.89 -2.84
CA LEU A 199 12.79 -4.55 -1.42
C LEU A 199 13.58 -3.29 -1.05
N ALA A 200 14.78 -3.10 -1.59
CA ALA A 200 15.57 -1.88 -1.38
C ALA A 200 14.87 -0.63 -1.92
N LYS A 201 14.21 -0.72 -3.08
CA LYS A 201 13.37 0.37 -3.61
C LYS A 201 12.19 0.67 -2.68
N LEU A 202 11.48 -0.36 -2.21
CA LEU A 202 10.39 -0.18 -1.24
C LEU A 202 10.85 0.42 0.09
N ASN A 203 12.06 0.10 0.55
CA ASN A 203 12.59 0.64 1.80
C ASN A 203 12.93 2.14 1.73
N ARG A 204 13.18 2.68 0.52
CA ARG A 204 13.58 4.08 0.32
C ARG A 204 12.41 5.06 0.35
N THR A 205 11.18 4.56 0.32
CA THR A 205 9.98 5.39 0.20
C THR A 205 8.86 4.92 1.13
N GLN A 206 8.07 5.88 1.61
CA GLN A 206 6.83 5.62 2.34
C GLN A 206 5.58 5.89 1.49
N PHE A 207 5.76 6.18 0.19
CA PHE A 207 4.72 6.69 -0.71
C PHE A 207 3.42 5.89 -0.64
N THR A 208 3.47 4.55 -0.77
CA THR A 208 2.25 3.72 -0.75
C THR A 208 1.51 3.81 0.58
N SER A 209 2.25 3.83 1.70
CA SER A 209 1.66 3.94 3.04
C SER A 209 1.00 5.31 3.26
N GLN A 210 1.63 6.38 2.78
CA GLN A 210 1.11 7.74 2.84
C GLN A 210 -0.11 7.92 1.94
N LEU A 211 -0.06 7.37 0.72
CA LEU A 211 -1.16 7.35 -0.24
C LEU A 211 -2.38 6.63 0.34
N ILE A 212 -2.19 5.40 0.85
CA ILE A 212 -3.28 4.62 1.46
C ILE A 212 -3.85 5.34 2.68
N THR A 213 -2.99 5.87 3.55
CA THR A 213 -3.43 6.61 4.74
C THR A 213 -4.26 7.83 4.34
N SER A 214 -3.78 8.61 3.38
CA SER A 214 -4.46 9.79 2.85
C SER A 214 -5.83 9.45 2.28
N MET A 215 -5.91 8.43 1.43
CA MET A 215 -7.19 8.00 0.86
C MET A 215 -8.16 7.53 1.95
N GLN A 216 -7.70 6.80 2.95
CA GLN A 216 -8.54 6.36 4.07
C GLN A 216 -9.05 7.54 4.91
N GLN A 217 -8.19 8.52 5.20
CA GLN A 217 -8.59 9.75 5.89
C GLN A 217 -9.65 10.51 5.09
N GLN A 218 -9.41 10.73 3.78
CA GLN A 218 -10.35 11.45 2.92
C GLN A 218 -11.70 10.74 2.81
N VAL A 219 -11.73 9.40 2.73
CA VAL A 219 -12.98 8.62 2.80
C VAL A 219 -13.72 8.92 4.11
N HIS A 220 -13.04 8.83 5.26
CA HIS A 220 -13.66 9.04 6.57
C HIS A 220 -14.17 10.48 6.72
N LEU A 221 -13.41 11.46 6.27
CA LEU A 221 -13.76 12.88 6.30
C LEU A 221 -14.96 13.20 5.42
N ASN A 222 -14.98 12.68 4.18
CA ASN A 222 -16.13 12.80 3.27
C ASN A 222 -17.39 12.19 3.87
N GLN A 223 -17.29 10.98 4.42
CA GLN A 223 -18.44 10.29 5.03
C GLN A 223 -18.95 11.01 6.27
N GLN A 224 -18.05 11.43 7.17
CA GLN A 224 -18.40 12.14 8.39
C GLN A 224 -19.11 13.47 8.08
N LEU A 225 -18.53 14.29 7.20
CA LEU A 225 -19.11 15.58 6.87
C LEU A 225 -20.45 15.40 6.16
N THR A 226 -20.52 14.55 5.13
CA THR A 226 -21.78 14.32 4.38
C THR A 226 -22.90 13.83 5.30
N ALA A 227 -22.63 12.85 6.17
CA ALA A 227 -23.63 12.36 7.12
C ALA A 227 -24.06 13.40 8.17
N SER A 228 -23.24 14.42 8.42
CA SER A 228 -23.60 15.54 9.30
C SER A 228 -24.42 16.59 8.55
N LEU A 229 -24.07 16.86 7.29
CA LEU A 229 -24.81 17.76 6.40
C LEU A 229 -26.20 17.21 6.03
N ASP A 230 -26.35 15.89 5.88
CA ASP A 230 -27.62 15.20 5.64
C ASP A 230 -28.66 15.44 6.74
N LYS A 231 -28.23 15.88 7.93
CA LYS A 231 -29.11 16.18 9.07
C LYS A 231 -29.55 17.63 9.12
N ILE A 232 -29.00 18.48 8.26
CA ILE A 232 -29.38 19.89 8.21
C ILE A 232 -30.72 20.01 7.50
N ASP A 233 -31.66 20.70 8.13
CA ASP A 233 -32.88 21.15 7.48
C ASP A 233 -32.54 22.33 6.56
N LEU A 234 -32.62 22.12 5.24
CA LEU A 234 -32.26 23.12 4.25
C LEU A 234 -33.17 24.37 4.29
N GLU A 235 -34.40 24.27 4.81
CA GLU A 235 -35.26 25.45 5.00
C GLU A 235 -34.67 26.45 5.99
N THR A 236 -33.86 25.97 6.95
CA THR A 236 -33.16 26.83 7.91
C THR A 236 -31.96 27.56 7.31
N LEU A 237 -31.35 26.99 6.27
CA LEU A 237 -30.22 27.56 5.53
C LEU A 237 -30.68 28.53 4.44
N CYS A 238 -31.78 28.21 3.75
CA CYS A 238 -32.31 28.98 2.63
C CYS A 238 -33.84 29.12 2.68
N PRO A 239 -34.37 29.89 3.65
CA PRO A 239 -35.82 30.05 3.81
C PRO A 239 -36.48 30.74 2.61
N ILE A 240 -37.64 30.23 2.23
CA ILE A 240 -38.44 30.73 1.09
C ILE A 240 -38.75 32.22 1.29
N GLY A 241 -38.47 33.04 0.27
CA GLY A 241 -38.80 34.47 0.24
C GLY A 241 -37.90 35.37 1.08
N LYS A 242 -36.78 34.87 1.60
CA LYS A 242 -35.79 35.65 2.36
C LYS A 242 -34.45 35.79 1.62
N ASN A 243 -33.58 36.65 2.15
CA ASN A 243 -32.23 36.84 1.61
C ASN A 243 -31.38 35.56 1.74
N HIS A 244 -30.82 35.09 0.63
CA HIS A 244 -29.98 33.89 0.54
C HIS A 244 -28.50 34.12 0.91
N GLN A 245 -28.16 35.18 1.66
CA GLN A 245 -26.78 35.52 2.00
C GLN A 245 -26.05 34.39 2.75
N GLN A 246 -26.69 33.78 3.76
CA GLN A 246 -26.10 32.67 4.51
C GLN A 246 -25.80 31.47 3.60
N ALA A 247 -26.79 31.06 2.80
CA ALA A 247 -26.63 29.98 1.82
C ALA A 247 -25.57 30.30 0.74
N THR A 248 -25.44 31.57 0.33
CA THR A 248 -24.39 32.03 -0.59
C THR A 248 -23.01 31.92 0.05
N ILE A 249 -22.84 32.30 1.32
CA ILE A 249 -21.58 32.15 2.03
C ILE A 249 -21.26 30.65 2.20
N PHE A 250 -22.25 29.83 2.53
CA PHE A 250 -22.12 28.38 2.66
C PHE A 250 -21.61 27.75 1.35
N ALA A 251 -22.20 28.12 0.21
CA ALA A 251 -21.74 27.74 -1.12
C ALA A 251 -20.30 28.20 -1.43
N ASN A 252 -19.95 29.43 -1.06
CA ASN A 252 -18.60 29.95 -1.31
C ASN A 252 -17.53 29.16 -0.52
N VAL A 253 -17.86 28.70 0.70
CA VAL A 253 -16.96 27.83 1.48
C VAL A 253 -16.71 26.52 0.73
N PHE A 254 -17.76 25.89 0.19
CA PHE A 254 -17.61 24.69 -0.66
C PHE A 254 -16.75 24.94 -1.89
N SER A 255 -17.02 26.00 -2.67
CA SER A 255 -16.22 26.31 -3.86
C SER A 255 -14.75 26.58 -3.50
N GLN A 256 -14.49 27.31 -2.39
CA GLN A 256 -13.13 27.72 -2.03
C GLN A 256 -12.26 26.58 -1.50
N PHE A 257 -12.84 25.67 -0.70
CA PHE A 257 -12.07 24.60 -0.07
C PHE A 257 -12.23 23.27 -0.80
N TYR A 258 -13.46 22.85 -1.08
CA TYR A 258 -13.67 21.54 -1.68
C TYR A 258 -13.35 21.54 -3.18
N LEU A 259 -14.02 22.37 -3.98
CA LEU A 259 -13.84 22.35 -5.45
C LEU A 259 -12.41 22.74 -5.86
N LYS A 260 -11.86 23.82 -5.29
CA LYS A 260 -10.53 24.31 -5.68
C LYS A 260 -9.35 23.50 -5.15
N GLN A 261 -9.51 22.76 -4.05
CA GLN A 261 -8.38 22.11 -3.36
C GLN A 261 -8.63 20.62 -3.15
N LEU A 262 -9.62 20.25 -2.33
CA LEU A 262 -9.82 18.87 -1.89
C LEU A 262 -10.24 17.94 -3.04
N GLN A 263 -11.07 18.40 -3.98
CA GLN A 263 -11.52 17.58 -5.10
C GLN A 263 -10.35 17.20 -6.03
N GLY A 264 -9.46 18.17 -6.33
CA GLY A 264 -8.25 17.93 -7.12
C GLY A 264 -7.30 16.97 -6.42
N TYR A 265 -7.11 17.15 -5.11
CA TYR A 265 -6.31 16.24 -4.28
C TYR A 265 -6.86 14.81 -4.28
N GLN A 266 -8.16 14.62 -4.03
CA GLN A 266 -8.78 13.29 -4.06
C GLN A 266 -8.68 12.64 -5.46
N ALA A 267 -8.79 13.43 -6.54
CA ALA A 267 -8.57 12.95 -7.90
C ALA A 267 -7.10 12.52 -8.15
N GLN A 268 -6.13 13.25 -7.59
CA GLN A 268 -4.72 12.88 -7.64
C GLN A 268 -4.47 11.55 -6.92
N LEU A 269 -4.97 11.40 -5.68
CA LEU A 269 -4.80 10.16 -4.90
C LEU A 269 -5.37 8.95 -5.65
N THR A 270 -6.60 9.06 -6.18
CA THR A 270 -7.21 7.97 -6.96
C THR A 270 -6.43 7.67 -8.24
N LYS A 271 -5.85 8.67 -8.90
CA LYS A 271 -4.99 8.46 -10.08
C LYS A 271 -3.70 7.73 -9.72
N GLN A 272 -3.06 8.08 -8.61
CA GLN A 272 -1.84 7.41 -8.14
C GLN A 272 -2.13 5.98 -7.72
N PHE A 273 -3.21 5.75 -6.97
CA PHE A 273 -3.59 4.40 -6.53
C PHE A 273 -3.92 3.49 -7.71
N ARG A 274 -4.62 3.98 -8.74
CA ARG A 274 -4.93 3.21 -9.96
C ARG A 274 -3.70 2.70 -10.71
N GLN A 275 -2.55 3.36 -10.56
CA GLN A 275 -1.30 2.87 -11.15
C GLN A 275 -0.72 1.69 -10.36
N LEU A 276 -0.91 1.67 -9.03
CA LEU A 276 -0.42 0.60 -8.16
C LEU A 276 -1.38 -0.60 -8.09
N GLU A 277 -2.68 -0.35 -8.21
CA GLU A 277 -3.76 -1.32 -7.98
C GLU A 277 -3.56 -2.65 -8.73
N PRO A 278 -3.21 -2.70 -10.02
CA PRO A 278 -3.02 -3.97 -10.73
C PRO A 278 -1.93 -4.84 -10.11
N TYR A 279 -0.84 -4.22 -9.65
CA TYR A 279 0.25 -4.92 -8.99
C TYR A 279 -0.13 -5.37 -7.59
N LEU A 280 -0.82 -4.53 -6.81
CA LEU A 280 -1.30 -4.88 -5.47
C LEU A 280 -2.28 -6.07 -5.55
N THR A 281 -3.23 -6.03 -6.49
CA THR A 281 -4.18 -7.11 -6.73
C THR A 281 -3.47 -8.41 -7.10
N ARG A 282 -2.48 -8.35 -8.00
CA ARG A 282 -1.71 -9.52 -8.43
C ARG A 282 -0.87 -10.13 -7.30
N LEU A 283 -0.12 -9.29 -6.57
CA LEU A 283 0.88 -9.73 -5.60
C LEU A 283 0.24 -10.29 -4.33
N TRP A 284 -0.87 -9.71 -3.88
CA TRP A 284 -1.56 -10.14 -2.66
C TRP A 284 -2.77 -11.04 -2.90
N ARG A 285 -2.86 -11.66 -4.08
CA ARG A 285 -3.77 -12.79 -4.35
C ARG A 285 -3.02 -14.07 -4.65
N ASN A 286 -3.62 -15.20 -4.28
CA ASN A 286 -3.13 -16.54 -4.58
C ASN A 286 -3.52 -16.97 -6.01
N GLU A 287 -3.16 -18.18 -6.39
CA GLU A 287 -3.46 -18.79 -7.70
C GLU A 287 -4.96 -18.95 -8.00
N HIS A 288 -5.80 -18.94 -6.95
CA HIS A 288 -7.26 -18.98 -7.05
C HIS A 288 -7.89 -17.58 -7.01
N ASN A 289 -7.09 -16.53 -7.21
CA ASN A 289 -7.53 -15.13 -7.15
C ASN A 289 -8.11 -14.70 -5.78
N GLN A 290 -7.80 -15.43 -4.71
CA GLN A 290 -8.21 -15.10 -3.34
C GLN A 290 -7.13 -14.29 -2.64
N LEU A 291 -7.52 -13.32 -1.80
CA LEU A 291 -6.57 -12.53 -1.02
C LEU A 291 -5.76 -13.44 -0.09
N ILE A 292 -4.44 -13.29 -0.08
CA ILE A 292 -3.54 -14.03 0.82
C ILE A 292 -3.66 -13.55 2.28
N SER A 293 -4.35 -12.43 2.51
CA SER A 293 -4.78 -11.98 3.82
C SER A 293 -6.13 -11.26 3.74
N PRO A 294 -7.16 -11.71 4.50
CA PRO A 294 -8.47 -11.06 4.52
C PRO A 294 -8.41 -9.58 4.97
N ALA A 295 -7.39 -9.21 5.76
CA ALA A 295 -7.20 -7.84 6.25
C ALA A 295 -7.01 -6.81 5.12
N LEU A 296 -6.63 -7.26 3.91
CA LEU A 296 -6.39 -6.40 2.75
C LEU A 296 -7.65 -6.10 1.92
N VAL A 297 -8.81 -6.71 2.23
CA VAL A 297 -10.03 -6.58 1.41
C VAL A 297 -10.48 -5.13 1.26
N ARG A 298 -10.37 -4.32 2.32
CA ARG A 298 -10.73 -2.89 2.29
C ARG A 298 -9.81 -2.01 1.43
N LEU A 299 -8.65 -2.54 1.05
CA LEU A 299 -7.68 -1.86 0.21
C LEU A 299 -7.78 -2.33 -1.24
N ILE A 300 -7.68 -3.64 -1.45
CA ILE A 300 -7.55 -4.29 -2.76
C ILE A 300 -8.93 -4.64 -3.34
N GLY A 301 -9.97 -4.73 -2.52
CA GLY A 301 -11.31 -5.11 -2.91
C GLY A 301 -11.50 -6.62 -3.07
N SER A 302 -12.73 -7.00 -3.40
CA SER A 302 -13.14 -8.34 -3.81
C SER A 302 -14.26 -8.22 -4.84
N GLU A 303 -14.88 -9.34 -5.22
CA GLU A 303 -16.09 -9.33 -6.06
C GLU A 303 -17.28 -8.61 -5.39
N THR A 304 -17.31 -8.58 -4.05
CA THR A 304 -18.43 -8.02 -3.26
C THR A 304 -18.07 -6.76 -2.49
N GLU A 305 -16.78 -6.49 -2.28
CA GLU A 305 -16.30 -5.36 -1.48
C GLU A 305 -15.50 -4.38 -2.36
N PRO A 306 -15.84 -3.08 -2.35
CA PRO A 306 -15.12 -2.10 -3.15
C PRO A 306 -13.69 -1.89 -2.63
N ASN A 307 -12.76 -1.69 -3.56
CA ASN A 307 -11.39 -1.33 -3.22
C ASN A 307 -11.30 0.13 -2.69
N LEU A 308 -10.10 0.55 -2.25
CA LEU A 308 -9.92 1.86 -1.64
C LEU A 308 -10.22 3.03 -2.59
N GLU A 309 -9.87 2.88 -3.88
CA GLU A 309 -10.17 3.89 -4.90
C GLU A 309 -11.68 4.07 -5.07
N GLN A 310 -12.41 2.97 -5.25
CA GLN A 310 -13.85 2.98 -5.40
C GLN A 310 -14.54 3.59 -4.18
N ARG A 311 -14.05 3.31 -2.97
CA ARG A 311 -14.55 3.92 -1.73
C ARG A 311 -14.32 5.43 -1.69
N LEU A 312 -13.13 5.91 -2.07
CA LEU A 312 -12.84 7.34 -2.13
C LEU A 312 -13.72 8.03 -3.17
N SER A 313 -13.75 7.51 -4.40
CA SER A 313 -14.59 8.01 -5.49
C SER A 313 -16.08 8.05 -5.11
N THR A 314 -16.58 7.02 -4.43
CA THR A 314 -17.97 6.96 -3.95
C THR A 314 -18.25 8.00 -2.87
N SER A 315 -17.39 8.12 -1.85
CA SER A 315 -17.56 9.09 -0.77
C SER A 315 -17.51 10.54 -1.29
N ALA A 316 -16.63 10.83 -2.24
CA ALA A 316 -16.51 12.14 -2.89
C ALA A 316 -17.76 12.47 -3.72
N LYS A 317 -18.29 11.48 -4.45
CA LYS A 317 -19.52 11.61 -5.22
C LYS A 317 -20.72 11.88 -4.33
N GLN A 318 -20.87 11.13 -3.23
CA GLN A 318 -21.94 11.34 -2.25
C GLN A 318 -21.89 12.76 -1.67
N HIS A 319 -20.69 13.24 -1.33
CA HIS A 319 -20.50 14.60 -0.84
C HIS A 319 -20.97 15.64 -1.87
N VAL A 320 -20.56 15.51 -3.14
CA VAL A 320 -20.99 16.42 -4.22
C VAL A 320 -22.50 16.33 -4.48
N GLN A 321 -23.10 15.15 -4.38
CA GLN A 321 -24.55 14.97 -4.57
C GLN A 321 -25.37 15.71 -3.52
N TRP A 322 -24.89 15.77 -2.26
CA TRP A 322 -25.52 16.60 -1.24
C TRP A 322 -25.51 18.08 -1.66
N TRP A 323 -24.36 18.59 -2.13
CA TRP A 323 -24.24 19.96 -2.61
C TRP A 323 -25.12 20.24 -3.84
N GLN A 324 -25.26 19.30 -4.76
CA GLN A 324 -26.18 19.43 -5.90
C GLN A 324 -27.63 19.60 -5.43
N THR A 325 -28.04 18.85 -4.39
CA THR A 325 -29.36 19.00 -3.77
C THR A 325 -29.50 20.37 -3.11
N PHE A 326 -28.50 20.81 -2.35
CA PHE A 326 -28.44 22.13 -1.73
C PHE A 326 -28.61 23.25 -2.77
N PHE A 327 -27.83 23.23 -3.86
CA PHE A 327 -27.91 24.26 -4.91
C PHE A 327 -29.30 24.33 -5.55
N LYS A 328 -29.90 23.16 -5.82
CA LYS A 328 -31.23 23.06 -6.41
C LYS A 328 -32.32 23.58 -5.48
N GLN A 329 -32.31 23.19 -4.21
CA GLN A 329 -33.34 23.59 -3.25
C GLN A 329 -33.21 25.06 -2.84
N CYS A 330 -31.99 25.55 -2.67
CA CYS A 330 -31.73 26.93 -2.30
C CYS A 330 -31.72 27.91 -3.48
N ASN A 331 -31.94 27.43 -4.71
CA ASN A 331 -31.88 28.21 -5.95
C ASN A 331 -30.59 29.04 -6.10
N ILE A 332 -29.45 28.43 -5.75
CA ILE A 332 -28.11 29.04 -5.87
C ILE A 332 -27.41 28.45 -7.09
N SER A 333 -26.92 29.30 -7.98
CA SER A 333 -26.07 28.86 -9.09
C SER A 333 -24.68 28.46 -8.57
N PRO A 334 -24.19 27.25 -8.87
CA PRO A 334 -22.82 26.85 -8.56
C PRO A 334 -21.82 27.80 -9.22
N LYS A 335 -20.75 28.17 -8.50
CA LYS A 335 -19.66 29.01 -9.01
C LYS A 335 -18.38 28.22 -9.17
#